data_AF-A0A4Y1R2Z8-F1
#
_entry.id   AF-A0A4Y1R2Z8-F1
#
_cell.length_a   1.000
_cell.length_b   1.000
_cell.length_c   1.000
_cell.angle_alpha   90.00
_cell.angle_beta   90.00
_cell.angle_gamma   90.00
#
_symmetry.space_group_name_H-M   'P 1'
#
loop_
_entity.id
_entity.type
_entity.pdbx_description
1 polymer ?
#
loop_
_entity_poly.entity_id
_entity_poly.type
_entity_poly.pdbx_seq_one_letter_code
_entity_poly.pdbx_strand_id
1 'polypeptide(L)'
;MDPHANSHFEVEDEDEQLAARDLEFAQQLALAPSSPPSSSMTRTTFYEIEHGLMALLRDCLESERGNTTSIVSGSSLGKEVKRIHNGGKRKAIQRGSLSRPLYFQHDGHSRTVVGIQVKHQHNGMQQHNLLILDPGHRTADLERSLKQKVGWQKFIKRGVHTLKKPQYQLCYIDTGIANREEVELLKTIESVFLEF
;
A
#
# COMPACT_ATOMS: atom_id res chain seq x y z
N MET A 1 42.28 14.44 38.56
CA MET A 1 41.59 15.67 38.16
C MET A 1 42.35 16.25 37.01
N ASP A 2 41.80 16.55 35.85
CA ASP A 2 40.54 16.22 35.17
C ASP A 2 40.84 16.42 33.68
N PRO A 3 40.02 15.87 32.77
CA PRO A 3 40.25 15.88 31.34
C PRO A 3 39.59 17.09 30.64
N HIS A 4 39.82 17.14 29.32
CA HIS A 4 38.97 17.68 28.26
C HIS A 4 39.44 18.95 27.55
N ALA A 5 39.69 18.77 26.24
CA ALA A 5 39.21 19.68 25.22
C ALA A 5 38.77 18.84 24.01
N ASN A 6 37.48 18.94 23.65
CA ASN A 6 37.01 18.61 22.31
C ASN A 6 36.24 19.83 21.78
N SER A 7 36.49 20.15 20.52
CA SER A 7 36.05 21.37 19.85
C SER A 7 34.55 21.43 19.60
N HIS A 8 34.09 22.67 19.58
CA HIS A 8 32.77 23.22 19.26
C HIS A 8 32.23 22.75 17.89
N PHE A 9 30.91 22.54 17.81
CA PHE A 9 30.15 22.13 16.62
C PHE A 9 29.28 23.34 16.21
N GLU A 10 29.39 23.83 14.98
CA GLU A 10 28.44 24.78 14.39
C GLU A 10 27.75 24.09 13.21
N VAL A 11 26.48 23.70 13.40
CA VAL A 11 25.58 23.18 12.37
C VAL A 11 24.14 23.55 12.78
N GLU A 12 23.76 24.83 12.66
CA GLU A 12 22.38 25.27 12.96
C GLU A 12 21.73 26.10 11.82
N ASP A 13 22.48 26.50 10.78
CA ASP A 13 21.96 27.42 9.74
C ASP A 13 21.28 26.75 8.52
N GLU A 14 21.44 25.43 8.32
CA GLU A 14 20.87 24.72 7.15
C GLU A 14 19.37 24.42 7.30
N ASP A 15 18.90 24.22 8.53
CA ASP A 15 17.50 23.87 8.82
C ASP A 15 16.53 25.04 8.58
N GLU A 16 16.99 26.29 8.79
CA GLU A 16 16.14 27.47 8.62
C GLU A 16 15.93 27.84 7.14
N GLN A 17 16.93 27.58 6.28
CA GLN A 17 16.78 27.71 4.83
C GLN A 17 15.86 26.64 4.23
N LEU A 18 15.83 25.45 4.82
CA LEU A 18 14.90 24.39 4.44
C LEU A 18 13.45 24.81 4.74
N ALA A 19 13.20 25.32 5.95
CA ALA A 19 11.87 25.78 6.36
C ALA A 19 11.32 26.94 5.50
N ALA A 20 12.17 27.88 5.09
CA ALA A 20 11.76 29.00 4.23
C ALA A 20 11.31 28.53 2.82
N ARG A 21 11.99 27.51 2.26
CA ARG A 21 11.62 26.91 0.97
C ARG A 21 10.32 26.12 1.05
N ASP A 22 10.11 25.41 2.16
CA ASP A 22 8.88 24.65 2.40
C ASP A 22 7.65 25.58 2.44
N LEU A 23 7.78 26.78 3.02
CA LEU A 23 6.71 27.78 3.08
C LEU A 23 6.35 28.37 1.70
N GLU A 24 7.35 28.64 0.86
CA GLU A 24 7.13 29.16 -0.49
C GLU A 24 6.42 28.13 -1.40
N PHE A 25 6.82 26.86 -1.28
CA PHE A 25 6.22 25.76 -2.04
C PHE A 25 4.73 25.54 -1.67
N ALA A 26 4.39 25.65 -0.38
CA ALA A 26 3.01 25.55 0.12
C ALA A 26 2.09 26.64 -0.46
N GLN A 27 2.59 27.87 -0.64
CA GLN A 27 1.80 28.96 -1.21
C GLN A 27 1.52 28.79 -2.71
N GLN A 28 2.46 28.22 -3.47
CA GLN A 28 2.27 27.97 -4.91
C GLN A 28 1.26 26.85 -5.19
N LEU A 29 1.24 25.82 -4.33
CA LEU A 29 0.23 24.75 -4.36
C LEU A 29 -1.19 25.28 -4.13
N ALA A 30 -1.34 26.28 -3.24
CA ALA A 30 -2.64 26.89 -2.94
C ALA A 30 -3.27 27.63 -4.14
N LEU A 31 -2.48 27.99 -5.15
CA LEU A 31 -2.92 28.82 -6.29
C LEU A 31 -3.01 28.06 -7.63
N ALA A 32 -2.66 26.76 -7.68
CA ALA A 32 -2.56 26.03 -8.93
C ALA A 32 -3.89 25.40 -9.40
N PRO A 33 -4.28 25.53 -10.69
CA PRO A 33 -5.52 24.95 -11.23
C PRO A 33 -5.38 23.46 -11.62
N SER A 34 -6.50 22.72 -11.64
CA SER A 34 -6.56 21.27 -11.92
C SER A 34 -6.67 20.90 -13.40
N SER A 35 -6.01 19.80 -13.79
CA SER A 35 -5.87 19.31 -15.18
C SER A 35 -7.05 18.44 -15.68
N PRO A 36 -7.30 18.35 -17.01
CA PRO A 36 -8.42 17.60 -17.59
C PRO A 36 -8.10 16.11 -17.88
N PRO A 37 -9.11 15.22 -18.04
CA PRO A 37 -8.89 13.78 -18.23
C PRO A 37 -8.64 13.39 -19.70
N SER A 38 -7.79 12.36 -19.91
CA SER A 38 -7.41 11.81 -21.21
C SER A 38 -8.09 10.46 -21.53
N SER A 39 -8.48 10.31 -22.80
CA SER A 39 -9.21 9.21 -23.45
C SER A 39 -8.36 8.00 -23.85
N SER A 40 -8.83 6.77 -23.56
CA SER A 40 -8.87 5.58 -24.47
C SER A 40 -8.93 4.27 -23.66
N MET A 41 -9.99 3.48 -23.81
CA MET A 41 -10.08 2.14 -23.23
C MET A 41 -10.79 1.20 -24.21
N THR A 42 -10.02 0.35 -24.90
CA THR A 42 -10.51 -0.61 -25.89
C THR A 42 -11.02 -1.89 -25.21
N ARG A 43 -12.15 -2.45 -25.66
CA ARG A 43 -12.74 -3.70 -25.13
C ARG A 43 -11.88 -4.91 -25.52
N THR A 44 -11.23 -5.56 -24.55
CA THR A 44 -10.48 -6.82 -24.71
C THR A 44 -11.28 -8.03 -24.25
N THR A 45 -11.01 -9.21 -24.83
CA THR A 45 -11.53 -10.50 -24.34
C THR A 45 -10.92 -10.82 -22.97
N PHE A 46 -11.74 -11.20 -21.99
CA PHE A 46 -11.27 -11.54 -20.65
C PHE A 46 -10.29 -12.71 -20.69
N TYR A 47 -9.11 -12.53 -20.09
CA TYR A 47 -8.14 -13.60 -19.89
C TYR A 47 -8.46 -14.30 -18.57
N GLU A 48 -8.95 -15.54 -18.65
CA GLU A 48 -9.30 -16.35 -17.48
C GLU A 48 -8.10 -17.15 -16.98
N ILE A 49 -7.85 -17.11 -15.68
CA ILE A 49 -6.81 -17.89 -15.01
C ILE A 49 -7.49 -18.99 -14.23
N GLU A 50 -7.24 -20.24 -14.63
CA GLU A 50 -7.71 -21.42 -13.92
C GLU A 50 -7.29 -21.39 -12.44
N HIS A 51 -8.22 -21.66 -11.52
CA HIS A 51 -8.03 -21.58 -10.06
C HIS A 51 -7.82 -20.16 -9.49
N GLY A 52 -7.72 -19.14 -10.34
CA GLY A 52 -7.69 -17.73 -9.98
C GLY A 52 -6.32 -17.18 -9.57
N LEU A 53 -6.02 -15.96 -10.02
CA LEU A 53 -4.75 -15.26 -9.76
C LEU A 53 -4.40 -15.16 -8.26
N MET A 54 -5.42 -14.88 -7.43
CA MET A 54 -5.22 -14.69 -5.99
C MET A 54 -4.86 -15.99 -5.27
N ALA A 55 -5.28 -17.16 -5.78
CA ALA A 55 -4.85 -18.45 -5.25
C ALA A 55 -3.36 -18.68 -5.51
N LEU A 56 -2.93 -18.48 -6.77
CA LEU A 56 -1.52 -18.61 -7.14
C LEU A 56 -0.61 -17.66 -6.35
N LEU A 57 -1.06 -16.44 -6.07
CA LEU A 57 -0.33 -15.48 -5.24
C LEU A 57 -0.18 -15.97 -3.79
N ARG A 58 -1.24 -16.53 -3.19
CA ARG A 58 -1.17 -17.09 -1.83
C ARG A 58 -0.16 -18.22 -1.76
N ASP A 59 -0.23 -19.17 -2.68
CA ASP A 59 0.71 -20.29 -2.74
C ASP A 59 2.17 -19.83 -2.85
N CYS A 60 2.41 -18.76 -3.62
CA CYS A 60 3.74 -18.15 -3.75
C CYS A 60 4.23 -17.51 -2.44
N LEU A 61 3.36 -16.79 -1.73
CA LEU A 61 3.68 -16.14 -0.45
C LEU A 61 3.96 -17.18 0.64
N GLU A 62 3.16 -18.25 0.70
CA GLU A 62 3.32 -19.36 1.66
C GLU A 62 4.60 -20.17 1.40
N SER A 63 5.02 -20.27 0.14
CA SER A 63 6.25 -20.98 -0.24
C SER A 63 7.52 -20.14 -0.12
N GLU A 64 7.41 -18.85 0.20
CA GLU A 64 8.56 -17.96 0.26
C GLU A 64 9.40 -18.19 1.52
N ARG A 65 10.72 -18.33 1.34
CA ARG A 65 11.64 -18.52 2.46
C ARG A 65 11.79 -17.24 3.28
N GLY A 66 11.80 -17.38 4.60
CA GLY A 66 12.09 -16.31 5.55
C GLY A 66 10.93 -16.03 6.50
N ASN A 67 11.21 -15.24 7.54
CA ASN A 67 10.20 -14.90 8.54
C ASN A 67 9.31 -13.77 7.99
N THR A 68 8.27 -14.13 7.23
CA THR A 68 7.32 -13.18 6.67
C THR A 68 5.89 -13.47 7.11
N THR A 69 5.09 -12.41 7.25
CA THR A 69 3.65 -12.48 7.49
C THR A 69 2.96 -11.71 6.37
N SER A 70 1.99 -12.33 5.70
CA SER A 70 1.26 -11.70 4.59
C SER A 70 -0.25 -11.68 4.86
N ILE A 71 -0.91 -10.60 4.46
CA ILE A 71 -2.38 -10.46 4.45
C ILE A 71 -2.77 -10.11 3.02
N VAL A 72 -3.70 -10.87 2.44
CA VAL A 72 -4.11 -10.76 1.03
C VAL A 72 -5.63 -10.68 0.92
N SER A 73 -6.12 -9.83 0.02
CA SER A 73 -7.54 -9.67 -0.29
C SER A 73 -8.17 -10.93 -0.87
N GLY A 74 -9.48 -11.10 -0.61
CA GLY A 74 -10.18 -12.33 -0.97
C GLY A 74 -9.74 -13.56 -0.17
N SER A 75 -8.99 -13.38 0.93
CA SER A 75 -8.92 -14.42 1.95
C SER A 75 -10.29 -14.50 2.61
N SER A 76 -11.02 -15.59 2.35
CA SER A 76 -12.04 -16.02 3.30
C SER A 76 -11.30 -16.29 4.60
N LEU A 77 -11.23 -15.30 5.48
CA LEU A 77 -10.74 -15.49 6.85
C LEU A 77 -11.82 -16.26 7.62
N GLY A 78 -12.12 -17.47 7.14
CA GLY A 78 -12.95 -18.44 7.81
C GLY A 78 -12.17 -18.98 8.98
N LYS A 79 -12.48 -18.49 10.18
CA LYS A 79 -12.23 -19.18 11.46
C LYS A 79 -10.77 -19.43 11.85
N GLU A 80 -9.94 -18.40 11.90
CA GLU A 80 -8.72 -18.47 12.71
C GLU A 80 -8.71 -17.30 13.71
N VAL A 81 -9.58 -17.39 14.73
CA VAL A 81 -9.42 -16.62 15.96
C VAL A 81 -8.19 -17.19 16.66
N LYS A 82 -7.00 -16.68 16.32
CA LYS A 82 -5.77 -17.02 17.03
C LYS A 82 -5.88 -16.45 18.45
N ARG A 83 -6.29 -17.32 19.38
CA ARG A 83 -6.42 -17.07 20.81
C ARG A 83 -5.03 -16.77 21.37
N ILE A 84 -4.65 -15.50 21.44
CA ILE A 84 -3.43 -15.08 22.15
C ILE A 84 -3.82 -14.86 23.61
N HIS A 85 -3.42 -15.80 24.48
CA HIS A 85 -3.43 -15.60 25.92
C HIS A 85 -2.10 -14.94 26.32
N ASN A 86 -2.16 -13.74 26.91
CA ASN A 86 -1.49 -13.43 28.17
C ASN A 86 -1.75 -11.98 28.63
N GLY A 87 -2.39 -11.86 29.81
CA GLY A 87 -2.11 -10.83 30.81
C GLY A 87 -2.36 -9.37 30.47
N GLY A 88 -3.61 -8.91 30.60
CA GLY A 88 -3.91 -7.56 31.10
C GLY A 88 -3.98 -6.40 30.10
N LYS A 89 -5.21 -5.92 29.86
CA LYS A 89 -5.59 -4.57 29.35
C LYS A 89 -5.31 -4.23 27.86
N ARG A 90 -6.18 -4.78 27.01
CA ARG A 90 -7.00 -4.15 25.94
C ARG A 90 -6.35 -3.11 24.99
N LYS A 91 -6.16 -3.51 23.73
CA LYS A 91 -6.98 -3.07 22.58
C LYS A 91 -7.00 -4.20 21.54
N ALA A 92 -8.17 -4.78 21.27
CA ALA A 92 -8.33 -5.55 20.05
C ALA A 92 -8.32 -4.54 18.91
N ILE A 93 -7.18 -4.38 18.22
CA ILE A 93 -7.24 -3.94 16.84
C ILE A 93 -7.94 -5.10 16.16
N GLN A 94 -9.24 -4.97 15.94
CA GLN A 94 -9.90 -5.78 14.93
C GLN A 94 -9.10 -5.52 13.67
N ARG A 95 -8.19 -6.45 13.35
CA ARG A 95 -7.47 -6.44 12.08
C ARG A 95 -8.58 -6.52 11.07
N GLY A 96 -9.02 -5.36 10.57
CA GLY A 96 -9.95 -5.29 9.47
C GLY A 96 -9.35 -6.20 8.42
N SER A 97 -10.01 -7.32 8.16
CA SER A 97 -9.64 -8.19 7.07
C SER A 97 -9.49 -7.25 5.88
N LEU A 98 -8.31 -7.20 5.26
CA LEU A 98 -8.10 -6.47 4.02
C LEU A 98 -8.82 -7.27 2.92
N SER A 99 -10.11 -7.54 3.12
CA SER A 99 -10.94 -8.49 2.39
C SER A 99 -11.13 -8.01 0.95
N ARG A 100 -10.95 -6.71 0.72
CA ARG A 100 -11.10 -6.05 -0.58
C ARG A 100 -9.80 -5.42 -1.04
N PRO A 101 -9.51 -5.47 -2.34
CA PRO A 101 -8.45 -4.69 -2.92
C PRO A 101 -8.68 -3.19 -2.69
N LEU A 102 -7.60 -2.44 -2.57
CA LEU A 102 -7.63 -0.98 -2.50
C LEU A 102 -7.20 -0.43 -3.85
N TYR A 103 -7.97 0.49 -4.41
CA TYR A 103 -7.56 1.23 -5.59
C TYR A 103 -6.49 2.23 -5.19
N PHE A 104 -5.35 2.15 -5.87
CA PHE A 104 -4.14 2.90 -5.56
C PHE A 104 -3.76 3.73 -6.77
N GLN A 105 -4.03 5.03 -6.70
CA GLN A 105 -3.85 5.96 -7.79
C GLN A 105 -2.69 6.92 -7.49
N HIS A 106 -1.91 7.23 -8.52
CA HIS A 106 -1.06 8.41 -8.55
C HIS A 106 -1.17 9.07 -9.93
N ASP A 107 -0.54 10.22 -10.13
CA ASP A 107 -0.58 10.90 -11.42
C ASP A 107 -0.16 9.96 -12.57
N GLY A 108 -1.05 9.86 -13.56
CA GLY A 108 -0.90 9.07 -14.79
C GLY A 108 -1.07 7.54 -14.69
N HIS A 109 -1.30 6.94 -13.50
CA HIS A 109 -1.38 5.46 -13.43
C HIS A 109 -2.19 4.92 -12.24
N SER A 110 -3.12 4.01 -12.54
CA SER A 110 -3.93 3.29 -11.55
C SER A 110 -3.33 1.92 -11.28
N ARG A 111 -3.32 1.50 -10.02
CA ARG A 111 -2.94 0.15 -9.60
C ARG A 111 -3.92 -0.36 -8.53
N THR A 112 -3.82 -1.64 -8.22
CA THR A 112 -4.66 -2.27 -7.20
C THR A 112 -3.78 -2.90 -6.13
N VAL A 113 -3.87 -2.40 -4.90
CA VAL A 113 -3.24 -3.04 -3.73
C VAL A 113 -4.11 -4.22 -3.33
N VAL A 114 -3.55 -5.42 -3.36
CA VAL A 114 -4.24 -6.68 -3.03
C VAL A 114 -3.75 -7.29 -1.72
N GLY A 115 -2.88 -6.61 -0.98
CA GLY A 115 -2.36 -7.08 0.29
C GLY A 115 -1.09 -6.38 0.75
N ILE A 116 -0.58 -6.84 1.89
CA ILE A 116 0.65 -6.38 2.51
C ILE A 116 1.46 -7.57 3.03
N GLN A 117 2.77 -7.51 2.88
CA GLN A 117 3.71 -8.45 3.47
C GLN A 117 4.66 -7.72 4.43
N VAL A 118 4.82 -8.26 5.63
CA VAL A 118 5.81 -7.85 6.63
C VAL A 118 6.92 -8.88 6.66
N LYS A 119 8.16 -8.46 6.50
CA LYS A 119 9.36 -9.28 6.66
C LYS A 119 10.06 -8.89 7.95
N HIS A 120 10.22 -9.86 8.85
CA HIS A 120 10.92 -9.68 10.12
C HIS A 120 12.40 -9.92 9.92
N GLN A 121 13.21 -8.90 10.18
CA GLN A 121 14.68 -9.00 10.15
C GLN A 121 15.23 -9.44 11.50
N HIS A 122 16.44 -10.00 11.49
CA HIS A 122 17.10 -10.53 12.68
C HIS A 122 17.43 -9.45 13.73
N ASN A 123 17.57 -8.20 13.32
CA ASN A 123 17.79 -7.04 14.20
C ASN A 123 16.49 -6.49 14.82
N GLY A 124 15.36 -7.16 14.66
CA GLY A 124 14.05 -6.70 15.11
C GLY A 124 13.36 -5.69 14.18
N MET A 125 14.03 -5.20 13.13
CA MET A 125 13.40 -4.31 12.15
C MET A 125 12.37 -5.04 11.30
N GLN A 126 11.32 -4.32 10.90
CA GLN A 126 10.27 -4.82 10.03
C GLN A 126 10.34 -4.12 8.68
N GLN A 127 10.46 -4.89 7.61
CA GLN A 127 10.33 -4.38 6.24
C GLN A 127 8.91 -4.64 5.73
N HIS A 128 8.28 -3.59 5.23
CA HIS A 128 6.93 -3.63 4.69
C HIS A 128 6.96 -3.58 3.16
N ASN A 129 6.23 -4.50 2.52
CA ASN A 129 5.98 -4.49 1.09
C ASN A 129 4.47 -4.48 0.83
N LEU A 130 4.01 -3.56 -0.01
CA LEU A 130 2.68 -3.65 -0.59
C LEU A 130 2.68 -4.71 -1.69
N LEU A 131 1.57 -5.44 -1.81
CA LEU A 131 1.31 -6.37 -2.91
C LEU A 131 0.40 -5.65 -3.90
N ILE A 132 0.96 -5.24 -5.05
CA ILE A 132 0.29 -4.36 -6.02
C ILE A 132 0.16 -5.08 -7.36
N LEU A 133 -1.07 -5.17 -7.86
CA LEU A 133 -1.37 -5.54 -9.24
C LEU A 133 -1.35 -4.28 -10.11
N ASP A 134 -0.65 -4.36 -11.24
CA ASP A 134 -0.52 -3.28 -12.22
C ASP A 134 -1.21 -3.72 -13.52
N PRO A 135 -2.21 -2.96 -14.01
CA PRO A 135 -2.92 -3.29 -15.26
C PRO A 135 -2.02 -3.20 -16.50
N GLY A 136 -0.85 -2.55 -16.41
CA GLY A 136 0.16 -2.51 -17.46
C GLY A 136 0.96 -3.81 -17.61
N HIS A 137 0.87 -4.75 -16.67
CA HIS A 137 1.52 -6.06 -16.81
C HIS A 137 0.69 -6.99 -17.70
N ARG A 138 1.37 -7.72 -18.59
CA ARG A 138 0.74 -8.81 -19.34
C ARG A 138 0.33 -9.93 -18.39
N THR A 139 -0.95 -10.23 -18.34
CA THR A 139 -1.53 -11.27 -17.48
C THR A 139 -0.83 -12.62 -17.63
N ALA A 140 -0.51 -13.03 -18.86
CA ALA A 140 0.16 -14.31 -19.14
C ALA A 140 1.58 -14.41 -18.55
N ASP A 141 2.34 -13.31 -18.50
CA ASP A 141 3.68 -13.30 -17.92
C ASP A 141 3.60 -13.40 -16.39
N LEU A 142 2.66 -12.66 -15.80
CA LEU A 142 2.40 -12.72 -14.37
C LEU A 142 1.95 -14.13 -13.96
N GLU A 143 0.94 -14.68 -14.63
CA GLU A 143 0.44 -16.03 -14.38
C GLU A 143 1.55 -17.08 -14.46
N ARG A 144 2.37 -17.05 -15.53
CA ARG A 144 3.51 -17.97 -15.69
C ARG A 144 4.49 -17.86 -14.53
N SER A 145 4.85 -16.65 -14.13
CA SER A 145 5.79 -16.42 -13.03
C SER A 145 5.28 -16.94 -11.68
N LEU A 146 3.96 -16.80 -11.44
CA LEU A 146 3.30 -17.31 -10.24
C LEU A 146 3.23 -18.84 -10.25
N LYS A 147 2.79 -19.47 -11.36
CA LYS A 147 2.75 -20.93 -11.50
C LYS A 147 4.13 -21.57 -11.30
N GLN A 148 5.18 -20.96 -11.84
CA GLN A 148 6.55 -21.43 -11.70
C GLN A 148 7.19 -21.06 -10.35
N LYS A 149 6.55 -20.20 -9.55
CA LYS A 149 7.08 -19.62 -8.30
C LYS A 149 8.44 -18.94 -8.46
N VAL A 150 8.74 -18.40 -9.65
CA VAL A 150 10.02 -17.76 -9.99
C VAL A 150 9.80 -16.35 -10.48
N GLY A 151 10.46 -15.38 -9.83
CA GLY A 151 10.51 -14.00 -10.28
C GLY A 151 9.19 -13.22 -10.18
N TRP A 152 8.11 -13.81 -9.64
CA TRP A 152 6.81 -13.16 -9.47
C TRP A 152 6.88 -11.91 -8.57
N GLN A 153 7.84 -11.84 -7.65
CA GLN A 153 8.01 -10.72 -6.72
C GLN A 153 8.18 -9.39 -7.45
N LYS A 154 8.86 -9.38 -8.61
CA LYS A 154 9.07 -8.14 -9.39
C LYS A 154 7.77 -7.56 -9.95
N PHE A 155 6.78 -8.41 -10.18
CA PHE A 155 5.47 -7.97 -10.68
C PHE A 155 4.57 -7.43 -9.56
N ILE A 156 4.70 -7.96 -8.33
CA ILE A 156 3.72 -7.72 -7.26
C ILE A 156 4.27 -6.92 -6.08
N LYS A 157 5.51 -7.17 -5.64
CA LYS A 157 6.02 -6.56 -4.40
C LYS A 157 6.54 -5.15 -4.63
N ARG A 158 6.08 -4.21 -3.82
CA ARG A 158 6.53 -2.81 -3.82
C ARG A 158 6.91 -2.41 -2.41
N GLY A 159 8.20 -2.16 -2.19
CA GLY A 159 8.68 -1.56 -0.95
C GLY A 159 8.31 -0.08 -0.92
N VAL A 160 8.18 0.51 0.28
CA VAL A 160 7.80 1.93 0.44
C VAL A 160 8.72 2.87 -0.33
N HIS A 161 10.03 2.58 -0.37
CA HIS A 161 11.03 3.34 -1.14
C HIS A 161 10.79 3.38 -2.66
N THR A 162 9.93 2.50 -3.20
CA THR A 162 9.56 2.49 -4.62
C THR A 162 8.37 3.42 -4.92
N LEU A 163 7.69 3.90 -3.88
CA LEU A 163 6.54 4.80 -3.97
C LEU A 163 7.00 6.26 -3.99
N LYS A 164 7.54 6.73 -5.13
CA LYS A 164 8.19 8.05 -5.24
C LYS A 164 7.32 9.20 -5.74
N LYS A 165 6.06 8.94 -6.10
CA LYS A 165 5.14 9.99 -6.55
C LYS A 165 4.77 10.90 -5.37
N PRO A 166 4.61 12.20 -5.62
CA PRO A 166 4.35 13.19 -4.56
C PRO A 166 2.99 13.00 -3.90
N GLN A 167 2.03 12.43 -4.63
CA GLN A 167 0.70 12.15 -4.11
C GLN A 167 0.24 10.76 -4.52
N TYR A 168 -0.39 10.08 -3.58
CA TYR A 168 -1.16 8.87 -3.80
C TYR A 168 -2.56 9.07 -3.26
N GLN A 169 -3.54 8.60 -4.01
CA GLN A 169 -4.92 8.50 -3.56
C GLN A 169 -5.24 7.02 -3.35
N LEU A 170 -5.80 6.72 -2.19
CA LEU A 170 -6.25 5.39 -1.82
C LEU A 170 -7.77 5.40 -1.77
N CYS A 171 -8.40 4.59 -2.60
CA CYS A 171 -9.85 4.39 -2.59
C CYS A 171 -10.14 2.95 -2.12
N TYR A 172 -11.00 2.85 -1.10
CA TYR A 172 -11.50 1.58 -0.60
C TYR A 172 -13.02 1.54 -0.72
N ILE A 173 -13.57 0.33 -0.73
CA ILE A 173 -15.00 0.11 -0.82
C ILE A 173 -15.48 -0.48 0.50
N ASP A 174 -16.47 0.17 1.11
CA ASP A 174 -17.12 -0.34 2.31
C ASP A 174 -17.88 -1.65 2.07
N THR A 175 -18.05 -2.43 3.14
CA THR A 175 -18.80 -3.68 3.06
C THR A 175 -20.29 -3.43 2.85
N GLY A 176 -20.90 -4.14 1.91
CA GLY A 176 -22.35 -4.25 1.81
C GLY A 176 -22.90 -3.61 0.54
N ILE A 177 -24.22 -3.43 0.51
CA ILE A 177 -24.94 -2.71 -0.53
C ILE A 177 -25.60 -1.54 0.16
N ALA A 178 -25.40 -0.33 -0.38
CA ALA A 178 -25.97 0.87 0.18
C ALA A 178 -27.51 0.80 0.17
N ASN A 179 -28.13 1.14 1.29
CA ASN A 179 -29.58 1.35 1.37
C ASN A 179 -29.98 2.70 0.75
N ARG A 180 -31.29 2.99 0.68
CA ARG A 180 -31.81 4.17 -0.03
C ARG A 180 -31.27 5.47 0.56
N GLU A 181 -31.16 5.55 1.88
CA GLU A 181 -30.69 6.73 2.60
C GLU A 181 -29.18 6.91 2.41
N GLU A 182 -28.41 5.82 2.47
CA GLU A 182 -26.97 5.80 2.22
C GLU A 182 -26.62 6.20 0.78
N VAL A 183 -27.42 5.81 -0.21
CA VAL A 183 -27.21 6.22 -1.61
C VAL A 183 -27.21 7.73 -1.77
N GLU A 184 -28.04 8.44 -1.00
CA GLU A 184 -28.11 9.91 -1.06
C GLU A 184 -26.84 10.54 -0.46
N LEU A 185 -26.32 9.97 0.62
CA LEU A 185 -25.04 10.39 1.23
C LEU A 185 -23.85 10.11 0.30
N LEU A 186 -23.85 8.97 -0.38
CA LEU A 186 -22.79 8.54 -1.30
C LEU A 186 -22.69 9.38 -2.59
N LYS A 187 -23.63 10.31 -2.83
CA LYS A 187 -23.49 11.33 -3.88
C LYS A 187 -22.34 12.30 -3.58
N THR A 188 -22.03 12.49 -2.30
CA THR A 188 -20.89 13.27 -1.86
C THR A 188 -19.72 12.33 -1.61
N ILE A 189 -18.62 12.53 -2.33
CA ILE A 189 -17.40 11.76 -2.11
C ILE A 189 -16.65 12.39 -0.95
N GLU A 190 -16.47 11.62 0.13
CA GLU A 190 -15.63 12.01 1.24
C GLU A 190 -14.19 11.52 1.03
N SER A 191 -13.22 12.34 1.41
CA SER A 191 -11.81 11.98 1.38
C SER A 191 -11.11 12.50 2.62
N VAL A 192 -10.23 11.68 3.20
CA VAL A 192 -9.32 12.11 4.26
C VAL A 192 -7.96 12.38 3.64
N PHE A 193 -7.48 13.62 3.78
CA PHE A 193 -6.12 13.98 3.39
C PHE A 193 -5.17 13.66 4.55
N LEU A 194 -4.11 12.92 4.25
CA LEU A 194 -3.06 12.55 5.20
C LEU A 194 -1.73 13.12 4.69
N GLU A 195 -1.11 13.96 5.51
CA GLU A 195 0.21 14.54 5.28
C GLU A 195 1.15 14.02 6.37
N PHE A 196 2.38 13.64 6.00
CA PHE A 196 3.35 12.98 6.86
C PHE A 196 4.70 13.66 6.80
#